data_AF-A0A1U7NJ48-F1
#
_entry.id   AF-A0A1U7NJ48-F1
#
_cell.length_a   1.000
_cell.length_b   1.000
_cell.length_c   1.000
_cell.angle_alpha   90.00
_cell.angle_beta   90.00
_cell.angle_gamma   90.00
#
_symmetry.space_group_name_H-M   'P 1'
#
loop_
_entity.id
_entity.type
_entity.pdbx_description
1 polymer ?
#
loop_
_entity_poly.entity_id
_entity_poly.type
_entity_poly.pdbx_seq_one_letter_code
_entity_poly.pdbx_strand_id
1 'polypeptide(L)'
;MNPYMAVLDQELSQSTDRRYVIIDPITNEILDDSQGFGYKSIQKAYEGFEYRCQSKTERDRQIQIRNRISQLLLERNDLSLQLEQLCFEKMPAKVLIQAEDITGILEELRINLKDYSIELSDLIRYL
;
A
#
# COMPACT_ATOMS: atom_id res chain seq x y z
N MET A 1 -8.79 10.27 -11.48
CA MET A 1 -8.87 11.09 -10.26
C MET A 1 -8.88 10.15 -9.08
N ASN A 2 -8.19 10.50 -8.00
CA ASN A 2 -8.27 9.74 -6.76
C ASN A 2 -9.69 9.90 -6.18
N PRO A 3 -10.36 8.84 -5.69
CA PRO A 3 -11.75 8.93 -5.23
C PRO A 3 -11.92 9.75 -3.95
N TYR A 4 -10.82 10.15 -3.30
CA TYR A 4 -10.77 10.97 -2.10
C TYR A 4 -9.47 11.78 -2.04
N MET A 5 -9.46 12.88 -1.29
CA MET A 5 -8.30 13.77 -1.14
C MET A 5 -8.07 14.15 0.32
N ALA A 6 -6.82 14.13 0.76
CA ALA A 6 -6.42 14.67 2.05
C ALA A 6 -6.20 16.19 1.95
N VAL A 7 -6.88 16.97 2.79
CA VAL A 7 -6.82 18.43 2.82
C VAL A 7 -6.50 18.95 4.20
N LEU A 8 -5.89 20.13 4.29
CA LEU A 8 -5.62 20.82 5.55
C LEU A 8 -6.95 21.35 6.13
N ASP A 9 -7.23 20.96 7.36
CA ASP A 9 -8.38 21.48 8.12
C ASP A 9 -7.93 22.67 8.96
N GLN A 10 -8.45 23.86 8.67
CA GLN A 10 -8.04 25.10 9.35
C GLN A 10 -8.56 25.20 10.78
N GLU A 11 -9.68 24.55 11.09
CA GLU A 11 -10.30 24.62 12.43
C GLU A 11 -9.56 23.71 13.41
N LEU A 12 -9.13 22.54 12.95
CA LEU A 12 -8.34 21.59 13.74
C LEU A 12 -6.86 21.95 13.78
N SER A 13 -6.36 22.72 12.82
CA SER A 13 -4.95 23.10 12.73
C SER A 13 -4.59 24.25 13.66
N GLN A 14 -3.42 24.14 14.29
CA GLN A 14 -2.74 25.26 14.94
C GLN A 14 -1.49 25.65 14.15
N SER A 15 -0.92 26.82 14.47
CA SER A 15 0.23 27.40 13.75
C SER A 15 1.42 26.44 13.60
N THR A 16 1.64 25.55 14.57
CA THR A 16 2.70 24.54 14.56
C THR A 16 2.19 23.10 14.45
N ASP A 17 0.88 22.87 14.49
CA ASP A 17 0.27 21.55 14.52
C ASP A 17 -0.82 21.43 13.45
N ARG A 18 -0.40 21.10 12.23
CA ARG A 18 -1.29 20.95 11.08
C ARG A 18 -2.12 19.67 11.22
N ARG A 19 -3.41 19.78 10.90
CA ARG A 19 -4.38 18.69 10.90
C ARG A 19 -4.99 18.53 9.52
N TYR A 20 -5.06 17.28 9.06
CA TYR A 20 -5.58 16.93 7.75
C TYR A 20 -6.80 16.03 7.89
N VAL A 21 -7.77 16.20 6.98
CA VAL A 21 -8.98 15.37 6.89
C VAL A 21 -9.12 14.85 5.46
N ILE A 22 -9.85 13.75 5.29
CA ILE A 22 -10.15 13.17 3.97
C ILE A 22 -11.51 13.67 3.51
N ILE A 23 -11.57 14.18 2.29
CA ILE A 23 -12.79 14.68 1.66
C ILE A 23 -13.09 13.95 0.34
N ASP A 24 -14.35 13.98 -0.07
CA ASP A 24 -14.77 13.75 -1.45
C ASP A 24 -14.43 15.01 -2.27
N PRO A 25 -13.61 14.93 -3.33
CA PRO A 25 -13.19 16.10 -4.09
C PRO A 25 -14.31 16.72 -4.96
N ILE A 26 -15.42 16.01 -5.18
CA ILE A 26 -16.57 16.47 -5.96
C ILE A 26 -17.58 17.17 -5.04
N THR A 27 -17.95 16.56 -3.92
CA THR A 27 -18.96 17.11 -3.01
C THR A 27 -18.37 18.01 -1.92
N ASN A 28 -17.05 17.93 -1.71
CA ASN A 28 -16.32 18.57 -0.62
C ASN A 28 -16.79 18.12 0.78
N GLU A 29 -17.46 16.96 0.86
CA GLU A 29 -17.88 16.35 2.12
C GLU A 29 -16.69 15.68 2.83
N ILE A 30 -16.64 15.78 4.15
CA ILE A 30 -15.64 15.10 4.97
C ILE A 30 -16.00 13.62 5.06
N LEU A 31 -15.12 12.77 4.52
CA LEU A 31 -15.22 11.32 4.59
C LEU A 31 -14.54 10.76 5.84
N ASP A 32 -13.48 11.41 6.35
CA ASP A 32 -12.77 11.04 7.58
C ASP A 32 -12.04 12.24 8.21
N ASP A 33 -12.31 12.50 9.48
CA ASP A 33 -11.65 13.53 10.28
C ASP A 33 -10.86 12.96 11.47
N SER A 34 -10.61 11.64 11.50
CA SER A 34 -10.00 10.96 12.64
C SER A 34 -10.75 11.22 13.96
N GLN A 35 -12.09 11.10 13.95
CA GLN A 35 -12.95 11.31 15.12
C GLN A 35 -12.87 12.76 15.64
N GLY A 36 -12.76 13.72 14.74
CA GLY A 36 -12.66 15.14 15.05
C GLY A 36 -11.28 15.64 15.51
N PHE A 37 -10.24 14.80 15.45
CA PHE A 37 -8.87 15.22 15.81
C PHE A 37 -8.02 15.65 14.62
N GLY A 38 -8.34 15.17 13.42
CA GLY A 38 -7.53 15.30 12.22
C GLY A 38 -6.22 14.50 12.26
N TYR A 39 -5.69 14.18 11.09
CA TYR A 39 -4.41 13.48 10.94
C TYR A 39 -3.23 14.45 10.97
N LYS A 40 -2.09 13.99 11.48
CA LYS A 40 -0.85 14.80 11.57
C LYS A 40 -0.14 15.04 10.23
N SER A 41 -0.49 14.27 9.20
CA SER A 41 0.08 14.41 7.87
C SER A 41 -0.90 13.90 6.81
N ILE A 42 -0.72 14.37 5.58
CA ILE A 42 -1.43 13.89 4.38
C ILE A 42 -1.30 12.37 4.25
N GLN A 43 -0.08 11.84 4.44
CA GLN A 43 0.17 10.40 4.34
C GLN A 43 -0.63 9.62 5.39
N LYS A 44 -0.67 10.08 6.64
CA LYS A 44 -1.43 9.42 7.70
C LYS A 44 -2.94 9.46 7.48
N ALA A 45 -3.43 10.52 6.84
CA ALA A 45 -4.84 10.63 6.46
C ALA A 45 -5.23 9.56 5.44
N TYR A 46 -4.41 9.38 4.39
CA TYR A 46 -4.64 8.32 3.41
C TYR A 46 -4.51 6.92 4.04
N GLU A 47 -3.43 6.65 4.78
CA GLU A 47 -3.24 5.36 5.45
C GLU A 47 -4.41 5.01 6.39
N GLY A 48 -4.88 5.98 7.18
CA GLY A 48 -5.98 5.79 8.12
C GLY A 48 -7.32 5.51 7.42
N PHE A 49 -7.62 6.27 6.37
CA PHE A 49 -8.86 6.12 5.61
C PHE A 49 -8.89 4.82 4.81
N GLU A 50 -7.80 4.48 4.13
CA GLU A 50 -7.66 3.22 3.41
C GLU A 50 -7.84 2.02 4.36
N TYR A 51 -7.20 2.08 5.54
CA TYR A 51 -7.37 1.05 6.56
C TYR A 51 -8.82 0.90 7.02
N ARG A 52 -9.56 2.02 7.15
CA ARG A 52 -10.99 2.02 7.51
C ARG A 52 -11.87 1.45 6.39
N CYS A 53 -11.56 1.78 5.15
CA CYS A 53 -12.31 1.33 3.98
C CYS A 53 -12.07 -0.16 3.66
N GLN A 54 -10.94 -0.73 4.09
CA GLN A 54 -10.64 -2.15 3.89
C GLN A 54 -11.44 -3.05 4.84
N SER A 55 -12.19 -4.00 4.27
CA SER A 55 -12.86 -5.04 5.05
C SER A 55 -11.85 -5.87 5.86
N LYS A 56 -12.26 -6.39 7.02
CA LYS A 56 -11.39 -7.26 7.84
C LYS A 56 -10.91 -8.49 7.05
N THR A 57 -11.79 -9.09 6.28
CA THR A 57 -11.48 -10.25 5.42
C THR A 57 -10.41 -9.93 4.40
N GLU A 58 -10.47 -8.75 3.78
CA GLU A 58 -9.48 -8.31 2.80
C GLU A 58 -8.11 -8.05 3.46
N ARG A 59 -8.10 -7.46 4.66
CA ARG A 59 -6.87 -7.29 5.45
C ARG A 59 -6.24 -8.62 5.86
N ASP A 60 -7.04 -9.55 6.37
CA ASP A 60 -6.56 -10.87 6.78
C ASP A 60 -5.99 -11.65 5.57
N ARG A 61 -6.63 -11.52 4.40
CA ARG A 61 -6.14 -12.08 3.13
C ARG A 61 -4.78 -11.48 2.73
N GLN A 62 -4.62 -10.17 2.81
CA GLN A 62 -3.34 -9.49 2.54
C GLN A 62 -2.20 -9.96 3.46
N ILE A 63 -2.50 -10.10 4.75
CA ILE A 63 -1.52 -10.62 5.73
C ILE A 63 -1.12 -12.06 5.39
N GLN A 64 -2.08 -12.92 5.05
CA GLN A 64 -1.80 -14.31 4.68
C GLN A 64 -0.92 -14.41 3.44
N ILE A 65 -1.23 -13.65 2.40
CA ILE A 65 -0.45 -13.62 1.15
C ILE A 65 0.98 -13.16 1.43
N ARG A 66 1.14 -12.06 2.19
CA ARG A 66 2.44 -11.55 2.60
C ARG A 66 3.28 -12.61 3.31
N ASN A 67 2.70 -13.26 4.33
CA ASN A 67 3.40 -14.32 5.06
C ASN A 67 3.80 -15.48 4.14
N ARG A 68 2.94 -15.84 3.18
CA ARG A 68 3.23 -16.92 2.24
C ARG A 68 4.36 -16.57 1.28
N ILE A 69 4.42 -15.33 0.79
CA ILE A 69 5.51 -14.82 -0.03
C ILE A 69 6.83 -14.87 0.74
N SER A 70 6.85 -14.35 1.98
CA SER A 70 8.06 -14.38 2.82
C SER A 70 8.57 -15.80 3.05
N GLN A 71 7.67 -16.75 3.35
CA GLN A 71 8.05 -18.15 3.54
C GLN A 71 8.60 -18.77 2.25
N LEU A 72 7.98 -18.50 1.10
CA LEU A 72 8.45 -19.04 -0.17
C LEU A 72 9.86 -18.54 -0.53
N LEU A 73 10.13 -17.26 -0.32
CA LEU A 73 11.46 -16.67 -0.56
C LEU A 73 12.52 -17.25 0.37
N LEU A 74 12.17 -17.55 1.63
CA LEU A 74 13.07 -18.22 2.57
C LEU A 74 13.34 -19.68 2.19
N GLU A 75 12.31 -20.41 1.73
CA GLU A 75 12.42 -21.82 1.34
C GLU A 75 13.16 -22.00 -0.01
N ARG A 76 13.12 -20.98 -0.88
CA ARG A 76 13.63 -21.04 -2.25
C ARG A 76 14.58 -19.90 -2.59
N ASN A 77 15.86 -20.13 -2.30
CA ASN A 77 16.95 -19.20 -2.63
C ASN A 77 17.03 -18.83 -4.12
N ASP A 78 16.60 -19.70 -5.03
CA ASP A 78 16.62 -19.42 -6.47
C ASP A 78 15.60 -18.33 -6.85
N LEU A 79 14.45 -18.28 -6.18
CA LEU A 79 13.45 -17.23 -6.36
C LEU A 79 13.90 -15.91 -5.74
N SER A 80 14.53 -15.97 -4.56
CA SER A 80 15.12 -14.79 -3.91
C SER A 80 16.21 -14.16 -4.78
N LEU A 81 17.08 -14.98 -5.38
CA LEU A 81 18.12 -14.50 -6.30
C LEU A 81 17.54 -13.87 -7.58
N GLN A 82 16.48 -14.45 -8.14
CA GLN A 82 15.77 -13.86 -9.29
C GLN A 82 15.18 -12.49 -8.94
N LEU A 83 14.60 -12.36 -7.74
CA LEU A 83 14.03 -11.10 -7.27
C LEU A 83 15.13 -10.05 -7.01
N GLU A 84 16.26 -10.43 -6.41
CA GLU A 84 17.43 -9.56 -6.23
C GLU A 84 17.97 -9.06 -7.58
N GLN A 85 18.12 -9.96 -8.55
CA GLN A 85 18.61 -9.62 -9.89
C GLN A 85 17.65 -8.64 -10.59
N LEU A 86 16.34 -8.90 -10.50
CA LEU A 86 15.32 -8.00 -11.04
C LEU A 86 15.36 -6.62 -10.38
N CYS A 87 15.55 -6.55 -9.06
CA CYS A 87 15.68 -5.30 -8.33
C CYS A 87 16.93 -4.51 -8.77
N PHE A 88 18.04 -5.21 -8.99
CA PHE A 88 19.29 -4.62 -9.47
C PHE A 88 19.15 -4.07 -10.89
N GLU A 89 18.52 -4.82 -11.80
CA GLU A 89 18.32 -4.41 -13.20
C GLU A 89 17.38 -3.18 -13.34
N LYS A 90 16.48 -2.96 -12.38
CA LYS A 90 15.42 -1.94 -12.48
C LYS A 90 15.70 -0.66 -11.65
N MET A 91 16.85 -0.53 -10.99
CA MET A 91 17.16 0.66 -10.17
C MET A 91 17.98 1.74 -10.90
N PRO A 92 17.74 3.06 -10.62
CA PRO A 92 16.87 3.59 -9.56
C PRO A 92 15.77 4.55 -10.06
N ALA A 93 14.50 4.22 -9.76
CA ALA A 93 13.46 5.10 -9.21
C ALA A 93 12.05 4.64 -9.64
N LYS A 94 11.21 4.27 -8.67
CA LYS A 94 9.74 4.29 -8.79
C LYS A 94 9.14 3.42 -9.91
N VAL A 95 9.78 2.31 -10.26
CA VAL A 95 9.24 1.38 -11.27
C VAL A 95 8.25 0.43 -10.61
N LEU A 96 6.99 0.54 -11.01
CA LEU A 96 5.98 -0.50 -10.79
C LEU A 96 6.44 -1.77 -11.51
N ILE A 97 6.78 -2.81 -10.75
CA ILE A 97 6.96 -4.15 -11.33
C ILE A 97 5.59 -4.66 -11.71
N GLN A 98 5.46 -5.01 -12.99
CA GLN A 98 4.21 -5.52 -13.50
C GLN A 98 4.10 -7.01 -13.14
N ALA A 99 2.86 -7.48 -13.11
CA ALA A 99 2.49 -8.89 -13.02
C ALA A 99 3.44 -9.84 -13.78
N GLU A 100 3.81 -9.45 -15.01
CA GLU A 100 4.55 -10.28 -15.95
C GLU A 100 6.01 -10.53 -15.52
N ASP A 101 6.58 -9.63 -14.72
CA ASP A 101 7.97 -9.69 -14.26
C ASP A 101 8.16 -10.68 -13.08
N ILE A 102 7.09 -11.00 -12.36
CA ILE A 102 7.08 -11.91 -11.19
C ILE A 102 6.13 -13.11 -11.38
N THR A 103 5.69 -13.37 -12.62
CA THR A 103 4.69 -14.40 -12.95
C THR A 103 5.05 -15.78 -12.41
N GLY A 104 6.33 -16.17 -12.44
CA GLY A 104 6.77 -17.46 -11.89
C GLY A 104 6.55 -17.61 -10.38
N ILE A 105 6.74 -16.52 -9.61
CA ILE A 105 6.47 -16.49 -8.17
C ILE A 105 4.95 -16.53 -7.91
N LEU A 106 4.17 -15.82 -8.73
CA LEU A 106 2.72 -15.70 -8.58
C LEU A 106 1.97 -16.96 -8.99
N GLU A 107 2.40 -17.64 -10.06
CA GLU A 107 1.84 -18.91 -10.54
C GLU A 107 2.02 -20.02 -9.50
N GLU A 108 3.20 -20.10 -8.88
CA GLU A 108 3.51 -21.11 -7.89
C GLU A 108 2.75 -20.90 -6.56
N LEU A 109 2.50 -19.64 -6.21
CA LEU A 109 1.64 -19.27 -5.10
C LEU A 109 0.14 -19.33 -5.43
N ARG A 110 -0.23 -19.60 -6.69
CA ARG A 110 -1.61 -19.53 -7.21
C ARG A 110 -2.32 -18.21 -6.89
N ILE A 111 -1.57 -17.10 -6.92
CA ILE A 111 -2.11 -15.76 -6.64
C ILE A 111 -2.62 -15.15 -7.94
N ASN A 112 -3.90 -14.76 -7.96
CA ASN A 112 -4.49 -14.02 -9.07
C ASN A 112 -4.25 -12.52 -8.88
N LEU A 113 -3.52 -11.90 -9.81
CA LEU A 113 -3.17 -10.47 -9.80
C LEU A 113 -4.37 -9.52 -9.84
N LYS A 114 -5.52 -9.97 -10.33
CA LYS A 114 -6.75 -9.16 -10.30
C LYS A 114 -7.26 -8.90 -8.88
N ASP A 115 -6.81 -9.69 -7.92
CA ASP A 115 -7.20 -9.61 -6.51
C ASP A 115 -6.13 -8.95 -5.64
N TYR A 116 -4.96 -8.59 -6.20
CA TYR A 116 -3.81 -8.21 -5.39
C TYR A 116 -2.81 -7.33 -6.15
N SER A 117 -2.78 -6.04 -5.83
CA SER A 117 -1.72 -5.11 -6.27
C SER A 117 -0.57 -5.16 -5.26
N ILE A 118 0.56 -5.79 -5.61
CA ILE A 118 1.80 -5.74 -4.82
C ILE A 118 2.75 -4.74 -5.46
N GLU A 119 3.15 -3.72 -4.70
CA GLU A 119 4.27 -2.90 -5.12
C GLU A 119 5.59 -3.66 -4.93
N LEU A 120 6.54 -3.48 -5.86
CA LEU A 120 7.89 -4.02 -5.71
C LEU A 120 8.53 -3.61 -4.37
N SER A 121 8.26 -2.39 -3.93
CA SER A 121 8.71 -1.83 -2.65
C SER A 121 8.34 -2.72 -1.46
N ASP A 122 7.20 -3.43 -1.53
CA ASP A 122 6.78 -4.37 -0.51
C ASP A 122 7.50 -5.72 -0.62
N LEU A 123 7.86 -6.16 -1.82
CA LEU A 123 8.62 -7.40 -2.04
C LEU A 123 10.09 -7.28 -1.63
N ILE A 124 10.71 -6.13 -1.91
CA ILE A 124 12.11 -5.84 -1.55
C ILE A 124 12.34 -5.95 -0.03
N ARG A 125 11.32 -5.70 0.80
CA ARG A 125 11.45 -5.83 2.27
C ARG A 125 11.68 -7.27 2.76
N TYR A 126 11.52 -8.26 1.88
CA TYR A 126 11.68 -9.68 2.20
C TYR A 126 12.96 -10.30 1.66
N LEU A 127 13.76 -9.52 0.93
CA LEU A 127 15.14 -9.83 0.57
C LEU A 127 16.08 -9.27 1.65
#